data_AF-A0A966ED66-F1
#
_entry.id   AF-A0A966ED66-F1
#
_cell.length_a   1.000
_cell.length_b   1.000
_cell.length_c   1.000
_cell.angle_alpha   90.00
_cell.angle_beta   90.00
_cell.angle_gamma   90.00
#
_symmetry.space_group_name_H-M   'P 1'
#
loop_
_entity.id
_entity.type
_entity.pdbx_description
1 polymer ?
#
loop_
_entity_poly.entity_id
_entity_poly.type
_entity_poly.pdbx_seq_one_letter_code
_entity_poly.pdbx_strand_id
1 'polypeptide(L)' 'MRGDFGEGNPWQMPMGQALRPVLAAMGIICLDVDSPDEVLPTVHGALGMTFKSGNAVAVLLTQKLIGAKAF' A
#
# COMPACT_ATOMS: atom_id res chain seq x y z
N MET A 1 6.25 -3.64 1.68
CA MET A 1 5.17 -4.28 2.46
C MET A 1 5.52 -5.74 2.74
N ARG A 2 4.97 -6.36 3.79
CA ARG A 2 5.09 -7.81 3.95
C ARG A 2 4.28 -8.51 2.86
N GLY A 3 4.70 -9.71 2.48
CA GLY A 3 4.04 -10.50 1.44
C GLY A 3 4.05 -9.91 0.03
N ASP A 4 5.04 -9.06 -0.25
CA ASP A 4 5.18 -8.27 -1.47
C ASP A 4 6.57 -8.50 -2.11
N PHE A 5 6.97 -7.68 -3.09
CA PHE A 5 8.21 -7.82 -3.86
C PHE A 5 9.45 -8.21 -3.04
N GLY A 6 10.01 -9.39 -3.31
CA GLY A 6 11.21 -9.91 -2.66
C GLY A 6 11.00 -10.53 -1.27
N GLU A 7 9.76 -10.66 -0.78
CA GLU A 7 9.45 -11.44 0.42
C GLU A 7 9.52 -12.94 0.13
N GLY A 8 10.26 -13.68 0.95
CA GLY A 8 10.42 -15.14 0.86
C GLY A 8 9.87 -15.89 2.07
N ASN A 9 9.46 -15.20 3.14
CA ASN A 9 8.97 -15.83 4.35
C ASN A 9 7.54 -16.37 4.14
N PRO A 10 7.33 -17.70 4.14
CA PRO A 10 6.04 -18.31 3.85
C PRO A 10 4.96 -17.93 4.86
N TRP A 11 5.33 -17.52 6.07
CA TRP A 11 4.37 -17.11 7.10
C TRP A 11 3.90 -15.66 6.92
N GLN A 12 4.70 -14.82 6.25
CA GLN A 12 4.39 -13.39 6.07
C GLN A 12 3.67 -13.11 4.74
N MET A 13 3.83 -14.01 3.76
CA MET A 13 3.15 -13.92 2.46
C MET A 13 1.63 -13.82 2.59
N PRO A 14 0.93 -14.74 3.30
CA PRO A 14 -0.53 -14.70 3.37
C PRO A 14 -1.07 -13.45 4.08
N MET A 15 -0.41 -13.03 5.16
CA MET A 15 -0.82 -11.85 5.92
C MET A 15 -0.68 -10.57 5.08
N GLY A 16 0.44 -10.41 4.38
CA GLY A 16 0.68 -9.27 3.51
C GLY A 16 -0.32 -9.18 2.36
N GLN A 17 -0.57 -10.31 1.69
CA GLN A 17 -1.48 -10.40 0.56
C GLN A 17 -2.95 -10.18 0.94
N ALA A 18 -3.34 -10.49 2.18
CA ALA A 18 -4.70 -10.29 2.67
C ALA A 18 -5.07 -8.82 2.92
N LEU A 19 -4.09 -7.92 3.10
CA LEU A 19 -4.35 -6.51 3.43
C LEU A 19 -5.23 -5.82 2.37
N ARG A 20 -4.78 -5.81 1.11
CA ARG A 20 -5.47 -5.12 0.01
C ARG A 20 -6.91 -5.61 -0.20
N PRO A 21 -7.19 -6.92 -0.32
CA PRO A 21 -8.57 -7.38 -0.49
C PRO A 21 -9.45 -7.06 0.71
N VAL A 22 -8.93 -7.07 1.94
CA VAL A 22 -9.70 -6.70 3.14
C VAL A 22 -10.03 -5.21 3.15
N LEU A 23 -9.06 -4.33 2.85
CA LEU A 23 -9.31 -2.89 2.74
C LEU A 23 -10.32 -2.57 1.63
N ALA A 24 -10.15 -3.19 0.45
CA ALA A 24 -11.07 -3.02 -0.66
C ALA A 24 -12.49 -3.51 -0.33
N ALA A 25 -12.63 -4.63 0.39
CA ALA A 25 -13.92 -5.13 0.85
C ALA A 25 -14.64 -4.18 1.82
N MET A 26 -13.88 -3.37 2.59
CA MET A 26 -14.41 -2.32 3.45
C MET A 26 -14.70 -1.00 2.70
N GLY A 27 -14.53 -0.97 1.38
CA GLY A 27 -14.72 0.23 0.56
C GLY A 27 -13.58 1.25 0.66
N ILE A 28 -12.42 0.84 1.19
CA ILE A 28 -11.25 1.72 1.29
C ILE A 28 -10.49 1.71 -0.04
N ILE A 29 -10.27 2.90 -0.60
CA ILE A 29 -9.51 3.06 -1.83
C ILE A 29 -8.03 2.85 -1.52
N CYS A 30 -7.38 1.91 -2.21
CA CYS A 30 -5.97 1.60 -2.01
C CYS A 30 -5.14 2.20 -3.15
N LEU A 31 -4.12 3.00 -2.81
CA LEU A 31 -3.18 3.61 -3.75
C LEU A 31 -1.77 3.09 -3.46
N ASP A 32 -1.15 2.39 -4.41
CA ASP A 32 0.20 1.85 -4.26
C ASP A 32 1.26 2.92 -4.57
N VAL A 33 2.39 2.87 -3.85
CA VAL A 33 3.56 3.73 -4.08
C VAL A 33 4.80 2.86 -4.17
N ASP A 34 5.41 2.83 -5.35
CA ASP A 34 6.55 1.97 -5.68
C ASP A 34 7.89 2.72 -5.65
N SER A 35 7.89 4.05 -5.76
CA SER A 35 9.12 4.86 -5.76
C SER A 35 9.05 6.10 -4.86
N PRO A 36 10.21 6.63 -4.38
CA PRO A 36 10.21 7.78 -3.47
C PRO A 36 9.59 9.05 -4.04
N ASP A 37 9.71 9.27 -5.35
CA ASP A 37 9.14 10.41 -6.06
C ASP A 37 7.61 10.34 -6.19
N GLU A 38 7.01 9.16 -6.08
CA GLU A 38 5.56 8.95 -6.08
C GLU A 38 4.90 9.24 -4.72
N VAL A 39 5.66 9.26 -3.62
CA VAL A 39 5.12 9.37 -2.25
C VAL A 39 4.33 10.66 -2.07
N LEU A 40 4.95 11.82 -2.30
CA LEU A 40 4.32 13.12 -2.13
C LEU A 40 3.09 13.32 -3.04
N PRO A 41 3.16 13.11 -4.37
CA PRO A 41 1.99 13.32 -5.23
C PRO A 41 0.83 12.37 -4.87
N THR A 42 1.13 11.11 -4.51
CA THR A 42 0.09 10.15 -4.12
C THR A 42 -0.59 10.54 -2.81
N VAL A 43 0.18 10.94 -1.80
CA VAL A 43 -0.38 11.41 -0.52
C VAL A 43 -1.21 12.68 -0.72
N HIS A 44 -0.74 13.64 -1.53
CA HIS A 44 -1.52 14.84 -1.85
C HIS A 44 -2.84 14.51 -2.55
N GLY A 45 -2.83 13.58 -3.51
CA GLY A 45 -4.05 13.08 -4.17
C GLY A 45 -5.00 12.41 -3.17
N ALA A 46 -4.47 11.54 -2.31
CA ALA A 46 -5.23 10.86 -1.27
C ALA A 46 -5.89 11.85 -0.30
N LEU A 47 -5.18 12.89 0.14
CA LEU A 47 -5.74 13.95 0.98
C LEU A 47 -6.91 14.67 0.29
N GLY A 48 -6.82 14.91 -1.02
CA GLY A 48 -7.93 15.44 -1.81
C GLY A 48 -9.14 14.50 -1.80
N MET A 49 -8.92 13.21 -2.01
CA MET A 49 -9.99 12.19 -1.98
C MET A 49 -10.64 12.07 -0.61
N THR A 50 -9.85 12.14 0.47
CA THR A 50 -10.33 12.06 1.85
C THR A 50 -11.08 13.32 2.27
N PHE A 51 -10.44 14.49 2.21
CA PHE A 51 -11.01 15.71 2.79
C PHE A 51 -12.00 16.44 1.88
N LYS A 52 -11.88 16.29 0.54
CA LYS A 52 -12.84 16.92 -0.38
C LYS A 52 -13.99 16.00 -0.76
N SER A 53 -13.73 14.69 -0.87
CA SER A 53 -14.74 13.73 -1.34
C SER A 53 -15.27 12.80 -0.25
N GLY A 54 -14.70 12.84 0.96
CA GLY A 54 -15.16 12.03 2.10
C GLY A 54 -14.83 10.54 1.99
N ASN A 55 -13.94 10.14 1.07
CA ASN A 55 -13.59 8.74 0.88
C ASN A 55 -12.56 8.27 1.92
N ALA A 56 -12.68 7.02 2.36
CA ALA A 56 -11.59 6.37 3.09
C ALA A 56 -10.51 5.91 2.09
N VAL A 57 -9.26 6.33 2.30
CA VAL A 57 -8.13 6.05 1.41
C VAL A 57 -6.94 5.51 2.21
N ALA A 58 -6.34 4.43 1.71
CA ALA A 58 -5.10 3.86 2.21
C ALA A 58 -3.99 4.06 1.17
N VAL A 59 -2.91 4.73 1.57
CA VAL A 59 -1.68 4.82 0.76
C VAL A 59 -0.75 3.69 1.17
N LEU A 60 -0.48 2.81 0.21
CA LEU A 60 0.19 1.53 0.34
C LEU A 60 1.64 1.66 -0.12
N LEU A 61 2.55 1.81 0.84
CA LEU A 61 3.99 1.87 0.57
C LEU A 61 4.54 0.45 0.32
N THR A 62 4.83 0.14 -0.94
CA THR A 62 5.20 -1.21 -1.36
C THR A 62 6.63 -1.55 -0.97
N GLN A 63 7.02 -2.82 -1.11
CA GLN A 63 8.40 -3.23 -0.80
C GLN A 63 9.42 -2.67 -1.81
N LYS A 64 8.99 -2.35 -3.02
CA LYS A 64 9.87 -1.74 -4.04
C LYS A 64 10.37 -0.36 -3.63
N LEU A 65 9.54 0.42 -2.94
CA LEU A 65 9.89 1.76 -2.45
C LEU A 65 11.14 1.76 -1.58
N ILE A 66 11.26 0.77 -0.71
CA ILE A 66 12.35 0.66 0.28
C ILE A 66 13.43 -0.35 -0.13
N GLY A 67 13.21 -1.09 -1.22
CA GLY A 67 14.03 -2.22 -1.64
C GLY A 67 13.64 -3.54 -0.96
N ALA A 68 13.83 -4.65 -1.67
CA ALA A 68 13.66 -5.99 -1.12
C ALA A 68 14.69 -6.24 0.00
N LYS A 69 14.20 -6.64 1.17
CA LYS A 69 15.09 -7.04 2.27
C LYS A 69 15.52 -8.48 2.05
N ALA A 70 16.82 -8.76 2.15
CA ALA A 70 17.31 -10.13 2.17
C ALA A 70 16.87 -10.80 3.49
N PHE A 71 16.18 -11.93 3.38
CA PHE A 71 15.73 -12.76 4.50
C PHE A 71 16.36 -14.13 4.41
#